data_AF-A0A3D2C890-F1
#
_entry.id   AF-A0A3D2C890-F1
#
_cell.length_a   1.000
_cell.length_b   1.000
_cell.length_c   1.000
_cell.angle_alpha   90.00
_cell.angle_beta   90.00
_cell.angle_gamma   90.00
#
_symmetry.space_group_name_H-M   'P 1'
#
loop_
_entity.id
_entity.type
_entity.pdbx_description
1 polymer ?
#
loop_
_entity_poly.entity_id
_entity_poly.type
_entity_poly.pdbx_seq_one_letter_code
_entity_poly.pdbx_strand_id
1 'polypeptide(L)'
;MMSLRPWCVLLGGLLLSACEAKPGEWRMGEQLTELRFSPFTGNVGVHPDTSILDDPDNPFVGAIDPNGDLKWDLNDSGCDRAAYSWATVLAVQPTGEHQYYTASCMQQLYEGGRVADEDLFLVWTLAVRGYEEILLSFPDSVTFDATGT
;
A
#
# COMPACT_ATOMS: atom_id res chain seq x y z
N MET A 1 -10.74 -66.14 30.01
CA MET A 1 -11.72 -65.08 30.29
C MET A 1 -10.99 -63.76 30.48
N MET A 2 -11.26 -62.80 29.57
CA MET A 2 -11.26 -61.32 29.70
C MET A 2 -10.17 -60.59 30.51
N SER A 3 -9.69 -59.39 30.17
CA SER A 3 -9.96 -58.45 29.07
C SER A 3 -9.16 -57.16 29.34
N LEU A 4 -8.52 -56.63 28.29
CA LEU A 4 -8.22 -55.23 27.94
C LEU A 4 -7.76 -54.20 28.99
N ARG A 5 -6.57 -53.62 28.72
CA ARG A 5 -6.20 -52.22 29.05
C ARG A 5 -7.01 -51.26 28.16
N PRO A 6 -7.39 -50.07 28.67
CA PRO A 6 -6.96 -48.82 28.03
C PRO A 6 -6.57 -47.76 29.06
N TRP A 7 -5.37 -47.19 28.97
CA TRP A 7 -5.02 -45.98 28.19
C TRP A 7 -5.58 -44.69 28.81
N CYS A 8 -4.71 -44.00 29.57
CA CYS A 8 -4.85 -42.60 29.91
C CYS A 8 -4.88 -41.77 28.62
N VAL A 9 -6.04 -41.24 28.25
CA VAL A 9 -6.14 -40.17 27.25
C VAL A 9 -6.03 -38.86 28.01
N LEU A 10 -4.81 -38.33 28.04
CA LEU A 10 -4.51 -36.96 28.45
C LEU A 10 -4.92 -36.01 27.34
N LEU A 11 -5.66 -34.98 27.74
CA LEU A 11 -5.70 -33.62 27.22
C LEU A 11 -4.73 -33.29 26.07
N GLY A 12 -5.29 -32.81 24.96
CA GLY A 12 -4.52 -32.20 23.88
C GLY A 12 -5.44 -31.45 22.92
N GLY A 13 -6.04 -30.36 23.39
CA GLY A 13 -6.70 -29.39 22.51
C GLY A 13 -5.65 -28.73 21.63
N LEU A 14 -5.47 -29.22 20.41
CA LEU A 14 -4.75 -28.50 19.36
C LEU A 14 -5.61 -27.32 18.93
N LEU A 15 -5.35 -26.16 19.52
CA LEU A 15 -5.64 -24.87 18.89
C LEU A 15 -4.69 -24.75 17.69
N LEU A 16 -5.14 -25.20 16.52
CA LEU A 16 -4.55 -24.80 15.26
C LEU A 16 -4.87 -23.31 15.08
N SER A 17 -4.00 -22.44 15.59
CA SER A 17 -3.92 -21.06 15.12
C SER A 17 -3.45 -21.12 13.66
N ALA A 18 -4.39 -21.21 12.73
CA ALA A 18 -4.12 -20.80 11.37
C ALA A 18 -3.77 -19.32 11.45
N CYS A 19 -2.47 -19.01 11.37
CA CYS A 19 -2.02 -17.65 11.12
C CYS A 19 -2.45 -17.37 9.68
N GLU A 20 -3.65 -16.83 9.52
CA GLU A 20 -4.17 -16.45 8.23
C GLU A 20 -3.21 -15.39 7.67
N ALA A 21 -2.61 -15.69 6.51
CA ALA A 21 -1.72 -14.75 5.83
C ALA A 21 -2.51 -13.45 5.62
N LYS A 22 -1.92 -12.32 6.02
CA LYS A 22 -2.63 -11.04 5.89
C LYS A 22 -2.73 -10.69 4.40
N PRO A 23 -3.82 -10.04 3.96
CA PRO A 23 -3.89 -9.48 2.61
C PRO A 23 -2.63 -8.64 2.32
N GLY A 24 -2.06 -8.80 1.12
CA GLY A 24 -0.86 -8.05 0.70
C GLY A 24 0.50 -8.56 1.21
N GLU A 25 0.55 -9.65 1.98
CA GLU A 25 1.80 -10.20 2.53
C GLU A 25 2.67 -10.94 1.49
N TRP A 26 2.03 -11.54 0.48
CA TRP A 26 2.67 -12.35 -0.56
C TRP A 26 2.07 -12.05 -1.94
N ARG A 27 2.92 -11.76 -2.93
CA ARG A 27 2.52 -11.73 -4.36
C ARG A 27 3.68 -12.18 -5.24
N MET A 28 3.34 -12.88 -6.33
CA MET A 28 4.29 -13.36 -7.35
C MET A 28 5.45 -14.25 -6.85
N GLY A 29 5.26 -14.94 -5.72
CA GLY A 29 6.31 -15.77 -5.11
C GLY A 29 7.34 -14.98 -4.30
N GLU A 30 7.18 -13.66 -4.20
CA GLU A 30 8.01 -12.80 -3.37
C GLU A 30 7.27 -12.42 -2.08
N GLN A 31 8.03 -12.40 -0.99
CA GLN A 31 7.55 -11.96 0.31
C GLN A 31 7.62 -10.44 0.33
N LEU A 32 6.46 -9.78 0.33
CA LEU A 32 6.42 -8.32 0.32
C LEU A 32 6.59 -7.73 1.73
N THR A 33 6.69 -8.57 2.78
CA THR A 33 6.69 -8.12 4.18
C THR A 33 7.72 -7.04 4.49
N GLU A 34 8.90 -7.13 3.87
CA GLU A 34 10.02 -6.22 4.07
C GLU A 34 10.06 -5.04 3.08
N LEU A 35 9.18 -5.01 2.08
CA LEU A 35 9.13 -3.91 1.12
C LEU A 35 8.71 -2.63 1.84
N ARG A 36 9.57 -1.62 1.77
CA ARG A 36 9.31 -0.26 2.25
C ARG A 36 9.47 0.72 1.11
N PHE A 37 8.58 1.70 1.10
CA PHE A 37 8.65 2.79 0.14
C PHE A 37 9.94 3.59 0.32
N SER A 38 10.67 3.79 -0.78
CA SER A 38 11.78 4.72 -0.88
C SER A 38 11.55 5.59 -2.11
N PRO A 39 11.54 6.93 -1.97
CA PRO A 39 11.23 7.80 -3.10
C PRO A 39 12.35 7.77 -4.15
N PHE A 40 12.05 7.21 -5.33
CA PHE A 40 12.99 7.12 -6.45
C PHE A 40 13.37 8.47 -7.06
N THR A 41 12.45 9.44 -7.07
CA THR A 41 12.69 10.80 -7.58
C THR A 41 12.03 11.86 -6.69
N GLY A 42 12.40 13.12 -6.92
CA GLY A 42 11.86 14.25 -6.17
C GLY A 42 10.37 14.57 -6.41
N ASN A 43 9.74 13.90 -7.39
CA ASN A 43 8.31 14.09 -7.74
C ASN A 43 7.54 12.76 -7.82
N VAL A 44 8.14 11.64 -7.43
CA VAL A 44 7.51 10.32 -7.57
C VAL A 44 6.15 10.27 -6.87
N GLY A 45 5.13 9.75 -7.57
CA GLY A 45 3.76 9.69 -7.03
C GLY A 45 2.99 11.01 -7.05
N VAL A 46 3.51 12.04 -7.72
CA VAL A 46 2.81 13.31 -7.96
C VAL A 46 2.57 13.45 -9.45
N HIS A 47 1.31 13.46 -9.88
CA HIS A 47 0.95 13.67 -11.28
C HIS A 47 1.56 14.98 -11.82
N PRO A 48 2.08 15.04 -13.06
CA PRO A 48 2.11 14.00 -14.09
C PRO A 48 3.37 13.12 -14.09
N ASP A 49 4.12 13.06 -13.00
CA ASP A 49 5.33 12.23 -12.93
C ASP A 49 5.01 10.73 -13.06
N THR A 50 5.78 10.05 -13.90
CA THR A 50 5.65 8.60 -14.13
C THR A 50 6.92 7.84 -13.76
N SER A 51 7.86 8.43 -13.03
CA SER A 51 9.18 7.83 -12.76
C SER A 51 9.08 6.53 -11.97
N ILE A 52 7.96 6.33 -11.27
CA ILE A 52 7.64 5.09 -10.54
C ILE A 52 7.63 3.84 -11.44
N LEU A 53 7.42 4.03 -12.76
CA LEU A 53 7.44 2.94 -13.74
C LEU A 53 8.87 2.51 -14.14
N ASP A 54 9.85 3.37 -13.86
CA ASP A 54 11.27 3.12 -14.13
C ASP A 54 12.03 2.73 -12.85
N ASP A 55 11.34 2.68 -11.71
CA ASP A 55 11.90 2.36 -10.41
C ASP A 55 12.24 0.86 -10.32
N PRO A 56 13.53 0.49 -10.16
CA PRO A 56 13.93 -0.91 -10.09
C PRO A 56 13.45 -1.62 -8.81
N ASP A 57 13.12 -0.87 -7.76
CA ASP A 57 12.66 -1.41 -6.48
C ASP A 57 11.13 -1.57 -6.43
N ASN A 58 10.41 -1.10 -7.46
CA ASN A 58 8.96 -1.20 -7.54
C ASN A 58 8.51 -2.54 -8.18
N PRO A 59 7.96 -3.50 -7.42
CA PRO A 59 7.56 -4.80 -7.95
C PRO A 59 6.23 -4.77 -8.73
N PHE A 60 5.54 -3.63 -8.78
CA PHE A 60 4.21 -3.52 -9.38
C PHE A 60 4.24 -3.08 -10.85
N VAL A 61 5.40 -2.69 -11.37
CA VAL A 61 5.58 -2.28 -12.78
C VAL A 61 5.14 -3.40 -13.72
N GLY A 62 4.13 -3.12 -14.55
CA GLY A 62 3.58 -4.08 -15.53
C GLY A 62 2.78 -5.24 -14.92
N ALA A 63 2.64 -5.30 -13.59
CA ALA A 63 1.97 -6.39 -12.89
C ALA A 63 0.66 -5.98 -12.20
N ILE A 64 0.50 -4.69 -11.87
CA ILE A 64 -0.70 -4.20 -11.20
C ILE A 64 -1.80 -3.81 -12.20
N ASP A 65 -3.02 -4.27 -11.93
CA ASP A 65 -4.23 -3.82 -12.63
C ASP A 65 -4.81 -2.59 -11.91
N PRO A 66 -4.90 -1.42 -12.58
CA PRO A 66 -5.52 -0.22 -11.99
C PRO A 66 -6.96 -0.44 -11.52
N ASN A 67 -7.71 -1.36 -12.14
CA ASN A 67 -9.09 -1.66 -11.75
C ASN A 67 -9.20 -2.83 -10.75
N GLY A 68 -8.07 -3.47 -10.41
CA GLY A 68 -8.04 -4.63 -9.52
C GLY A 68 -8.04 -4.27 -8.04
N ASP A 69 -8.31 -5.26 -7.20
CA ASP A 69 -8.42 -5.11 -5.74
C ASP A 69 -7.07 -5.06 -5.02
N LEU A 70 -5.98 -5.40 -5.70
CA LEU A 70 -4.66 -5.50 -5.06
C LEU A 70 -4.21 -4.21 -4.37
N LYS A 71 -4.47 -3.05 -4.98
CA LYS A 71 -4.15 -1.74 -4.39
C LYS A 71 -4.90 -1.52 -3.07
N TRP A 72 -6.13 -2.01 -2.96
CA TRP A 72 -6.95 -1.95 -1.77
C TRP A 72 -6.46 -2.93 -0.70
N ASP A 73 -6.18 -4.18 -1.07
CA ASP A 73 -5.58 -5.17 -0.16
C ASP A 73 -4.27 -4.65 0.46
N LEU A 74 -3.43 -4.03 -0.37
CA LEU A 74 -2.16 -3.44 0.08
C LEU A 74 -2.40 -2.24 0.98
N ASN A 75 -3.34 -1.36 0.63
CA ASN A 75 -3.73 -0.21 1.43
C ASN A 75 -4.17 -0.62 2.84
N ASP A 76 -5.02 -1.65 2.94
CA ASP A 76 -5.51 -2.19 4.22
C ASP A 76 -4.38 -2.85 5.04
N SER A 77 -3.32 -3.32 4.37
CA SER A 77 -2.13 -3.87 5.01
C SER A 77 -1.13 -2.81 5.49
N GLY A 78 -1.28 -1.55 5.07
CA GLY A 78 -0.43 -0.41 5.40
C GLY A 78 0.35 0.17 4.22
N CYS A 79 0.80 1.42 4.38
CA CYS A 79 1.33 2.22 3.27
C CYS A 79 2.77 1.93 2.81
N ASP A 80 3.53 1.08 3.53
CA ASP A 80 4.90 0.73 3.13
C ASP A 80 4.98 0.20 1.69
N ARG A 81 3.98 -0.60 1.30
CA ARG A 81 3.86 -1.20 -0.04
C ARG A 81 2.79 -0.50 -0.86
N ALA A 82 1.73 -0.06 -0.19
CA ALA A 82 0.60 0.56 -0.87
C ALA A 82 1.03 1.83 -1.60
N ALA A 83 2.01 2.59 -1.08
CA ALA A 83 2.56 3.76 -1.76
C ALA A 83 3.11 3.42 -3.16
N TYR A 84 3.89 2.35 -3.31
CA TYR A 84 4.34 1.87 -4.62
C TYR A 84 3.14 1.50 -5.52
N SER A 85 2.17 0.77 -4.96
CA SER A 85 0.99 0.33 -5.74
C SER A 85 0.15 1.51 -6.23
N TRP A 86 -0.12 2.50 -5.36
CA TRP A 86 -0.91 3.68 -5.65
C TRP A 86 -0.23 4.60 -6.66
N ALA A 87 1.07 4.87 -6.46
CA ALA A 87 1.85 5.63 -7.42
C ALA A 87 1.90 4.93 -8.79
N THR A 88 2.03 3.60 -8.82
CA THR A 88 2.01 2.83 -10.08
C THR A 88 0.65 2.94 -10.80
N VAL A 89 -0.46 2.75 -10.09
CA VAL A 89 -1.80 2.87 -10.72
C VAL A 89 -2.10 4.31 -11.12
N LEU A 90 -1.61 5.30 -10.39
CA LEU A 90 -1.69 6.72 -10.77
C LEU A 90 -0.96 6.98 -12.09
N ALA A 91 0.26 6.46 -12.24
CA ALA A 91 1.04 6.63 -13.46
C ALA A 91 0.39 5.94 -14.67
N VAL A 92 -0.24 4.78 -14.47
CA VAL A 92 -0.91 4.01 -15.54
C VAL A 92 -2.30 4.58 -15.88
N GLN A 93 -3.07 4.95 -14.87
CA GLN A 93 -4.43 5.48 -15.00
C GLN A 93 -4.58 6.70 -14.08
N PRO A 94 -4.26 7.91 -14.58
CA PRO A 94 -4.33 9.11 -13.76
C PRO A 94 -5.77 9.46 -13.40
N THR A 95 -6.10 9.38 -12.11
CA THR A 95 -7.38 9.81 -11.55
C THR A 95 -7.13 10.56 -10.24
N GLY A 96 -8.07 11.44 -9.84
CA GLY A 96 -7.97 12.15 -8.56
C GLY A 96 -8.02 11.20 -7.36
N GLU A 97 -8.76 10.08 -7.47
CA GLU A 97 -8.76 9.02 -6.45
C GLU A 97 -7.36 8.41 -6.29
N HIS A 98 -6.71 8.02 -7.39
CA HIS A 98 -5.37 7.45 -7.33
C HIS A 98 -4.34 8.46 -6.79
N GLN A 99 -4.48 9.73 -7.16
CA GLN A 99 -3.63 10.80 -6.62
C GLN A 99 -3.85 10.98 -5.12
N TYR A 100 -5.11 10.95 -4.67
CA TYR A 100 -5.48 11.04 -3.25
C TYR A 100 -4.87 9.91 -2.43
N TYR A 101 -5.03 8.66 -2.85
CA TYR A 101 -4.48 7.53 -2.09
C TYR A 101 -2.96 7.49 -2.12
N THR A 102 -2.32 7.93 -3.23
CA THR A 102 -0.87 8.10 -3.27
C THR A 102 -0.42 9.13 -2.22
N ALA A 103 -1.04 10.32 -2.21
CA ALA A 103 -0.71 11.39 -1.26
C ALA A 103 -0.99 10.97 0.20
N SER A 104 -2.13 10.32 0.45
CA SER A 104 -2.51 9.80 1.77
C SER A 104 -1.52 8.77 2.29
N CYS A 105 -1.00 7.89 1.43
CA CYS A 105 0.03 6.97 1.85
C CYS A 105 1.37 7.65 2.15
N MET A 106 1.78 8.65 1.36
CA MET A 106 2.97 9.44 1.69
C MET A 106 2.84 10.16 3.03
N GLN A 107 1.66 10.72 3.32
CA GLN A 107 1.38 11.33 4.62
C GLN A 107 1.52 10.32 5.76
N GLN A 108 0.91 9.14 5.65
CA GLN A 108 1.01 8.10 6.68
C GLN A 108 2.45 7.60 6.89
N LEU A 109 3.23 7.49 5.81
CA LEU A 109 4.65 7.13 5.88
C LEU A 109 5.47 8.18 6.63
N TYR A 110 5.24 9.46 6.35
CA TYR A 110 5.88 10.57 7.05
C TYR A 110 5.48 10.61 8.54
N GLU A 111 4.18 10.61 8.85
CA GLU A 111 3.67 10.67 10.22
C GLU A 111 4.11 9.49 11.07
N GLY A 112 4.22 8.30 10.45
CA GLY A 112 4.67 7.10 11.10
C GLY A 112 6.20 6.94 11.18
N GLY A 113 6.98 7.85 10.58
CA GLY A 113 8.45 7.70 10.49
C GLY A 113 8.87 6.40 9.79
N ARG A 114 8.13 5.99 8.75
CA ARG A 114 8.27 4.66 8.11
C ARG A 114 9.15 4.65 6.85
N VAL A 115 9.86 5.75 6.62
CA VAL A 115 10.84 5.92 5.54
C VAL A 115 12.20 6.28 6.16
N ALA A 116 13.26 6.32 5.36
CA ALA A 116 14.57 6.73 5.86
C ALA A 116 14.52 8.17 6.40
N ASP A 117 15.33 8.48 7.41
CA ASP A 117 15.35 9.80 8.05
C ASP A 117 15.68 10.91 7.04
N GLU A 118 16.59 10.64 6.10
CA GLU A 118 16.91 11.56 5.00
C GLU A 118 15.73 11.83 4.04
N ASP A 119 14.78 10.90 3.93
CA ASP A 119 13.66 10.98 3.00
C ASP A 119 12.40 11.61 3.64
N LEU A 120 12.34 11.75 4.96
CA LEU A 120 11.14 12.25 5.66
C LEU A 120 10.62 13.56 5.10
N PHE A 121 11.50 14.54 4.88
CA PHE A 121 11.11 15.84 4.35
C PHE A 121 10.63 15.75 2.89
N LEU A 122 11.26 14.88 2.09
CA LEU A 122 10.84 14.64 0.71
C LEU A 122 9.45 14.00 0.68
N VAL A 123 9.23 12.95 1.47
CA VAL A 123 7.94 12.24 1.52
C VAL A 123 6.81 13.14 2.02
N TRP A 124 7.07 13.99 3.02
CA TRP A 124 6.13 15.05 3.40
C TRP A 124 5.81 16.00 2.24
N THR A 125 6.83 16.44 1.49
CA THR A 125 6.67 17.32 0.34
C THR A 125 5.85 16.65 -0.78
N LEU A 126 6.08 15.37 -1.04
CA LEU A 126 5.32 14.58 -2.01
C LEU A 126 3.86 14.44 -1.59
N ALA A 127 3.57 14.25 -0.30
CA ALA A 127 2.20 14.22 0.21
C ALA A 127 1.47 15.54 -0.04
N VAL A 128 2.09 16.68 0.32
CA VAL A 128 1.51 18.02 0.13
C VAL A 128 1.25 18.29 -1.34
N ARG A 129 2.25 18.07 -2.21
CA ARG A 129 2.11 18.27 -3.65
C ARG A 129 1.07 17.34 -4.26
N GLY A 130 1.02 16.09 -3.81
CA GLY A 130 0.01 15.14 -4.25
C GLY A 130 -1.41 15.63 -3.95
N TYR A 131 -1.65 16.19 -2.76
CA TYR A 131 -2.95 16.80 -2.44
C TYR A 131 -3.23 18.07 -3.26
N GLU A 132 -2.23 18.90 -3.53
CA GLU A 132 -2.37 20.06 -4.42
C GLU A 132 -2.76 19.63 -5.84
N GLU A 133 -2.17 18.57 -6.37
CA GLU A 133 -2.47 18.06 -7.71
C GLU A 133 -3.89 17.53 -7.88
N ILE A 134 -4.54 17.08 -6.80
CA ILE A 134 -5.98 16.75 -6.85
C ILE A 134 -6.79 17.98 -7.28
N LEU A 135 -6.47 19.15 -6.72
CA LEU A 135 -7.18 20.39 -7.00
C LEU A 135 -6.81 20.99 -8.36
N LEU A 136 -5.55 20.84 -8.76
CA LEU A 136 -5.02 21.45 -9.99
C LEU A 136 -5.30 20.61 -11.23
N SER A 137 -5.08 19.30 -11.14
CA SER A 137 -5.12 18.37 -12.27
C SER A 137 -6.38 17.51 -12.31
N PHE A 138 -7.06 17.33 -11.17
CA PHE A 138 -8.26 16.52 -11.06
C PHE A 138 -9.47 17.27 -10.45
N PRO A 139 -9.82 18.49 -10.93
CA PRO A 139 -10.83 19.33 -10.30
C PRO A 139 -12.23 18.70 -10.29
N ASP A 140 -12.53 17.79 -11.21
CA ASP A 140 -13.81 17.07 -11.24
C ASP A 140 -13.88 15.89 -10.25
N SER A 141 -12.74 15.51 -9.65
CA SER A 141 -12.67 14.46 -8.62
C SER A 141 -13.01 14.98 -7.23
N VAL A 142 -13.12 16.31 -7.06
CA VAL A 142 -13.55 16.95 -5.82
C VAL A 142 -14.98 17.45 -5.98
N THR A 143 -15.91 16.88 -5.22
CA THR A 143 -17.25 17.44 -5.11
C THR A 143 -17.25 18.47 -3.99
N PHE A 144 -17.43 19.74 -4.33
CA PHE A 144 -17.73 20.78 -3.35
C PHE A 144 -19.23 21.01 -3.34
N ASP A 145 -19.87 20.87 -2.19
CA ASP A 145 -21.17 21.49 -2.00
C ASP A 145 -21.04 23.00 -1.77
N ALA A 146 -22.18 23.71 -1.77
CA ALA A 146 -22.20 25.17 -1.57
C ALA A 146 -21.67 25.63 -0.19
N THR A 147 -21.39 24.70 0.73
CA THR A 147 -20.78 24.97 2.03
C THR A 147 -19.28 24.66 2.07
N GLY A 148 -18.72 24.14 0.98
CA GLY A 148 -17.31 23.77 0.88
C GLY A 148 -16.99 22.43 1.56
N THR A 149 -17.99 21.54 1.72
CA THR A 149 -17.79 20.15 2.12
C THR A 149 -17.94 19.17 0.95
#